data_AF-A0A314Y786-F1
#
_entry.id   AF-A0A314Y786-F1
#
_cell.length_a   1.000
_cell.length_b   1.000
_cell.length_c   1.000
_cell.angle_alpha   90.00
_cell.angle_beta   90.00
_cell.angle_gamma   90.00
#
_symmetry.space_group_name_H-M   'P 1'
#
loop_
_entity.id
_entity.type
_entity.pdbx_description
1 polymer ?
#
loop_
_entity_poly.entity_id
_entity_poly.type
_entity_poly.pdbx_seq_one_letter_code
_entity_poly.pdbx_strand_id
1 'polypeptide(L)'
;MVVHRDIKSSNILLDAEMRGRLGDFGLAKLYQHGEVPNTTRVVGTLGYLAPELATMASPTAASDVYSFGVVLLEVACGRKPIEMEAGRMRWC
;
A
#
# COMPACT_ATOMS: atom_id res chain seq x y z
N MET A 1 -3.35 16.44 -5.03
CA MET A 1 -2.64 15.14 -5.09
C MET A 1 -3.61 14.04 -4.66
N VAL A 2 -3.65 12.92 -5.39
CA VAL A 2 -4.41 11.73 -4.99
C VAL A 2 -3.46 10.76 -4.30
N VAL A 3 -3.86 10.22 -3.15
CA VAL A 3 -3.16 9.15 -2.44
C VAL A 3 -4.08 7.94 -2.39
N HIS A 4 -3.61 6.76 -2.81
CA HIS A 4 -4.40 5.53 -2.94
C HIS A 4 -4.67 4.86 -1.61
N ARG A 5 -3.66 4.77 -0.73
CA ARG A 5 -3.75 4.24 0.66
C ARG A 5 -3.98 2.73 0.80
N ASP A 6 -4.01 1.98 -0.30
CA ASP A 6 -4.16 0.52 -0.29
C ASP A 6 -3.54 -0.13 -1.53
N ILE A 7 -2.30 0.26 -1.83
CA ILE A 7 -1.53 -0.40 -2.90
C ILE A 7 -1.10 -1.77 -2.40
N LYS A 8 -1.54 -2.81 -3.11
CA LYS A 8 -1.20 -4.21 -2.88
C LYS A 8 -1.33 -4.99 -4.19
N SER A 9 -0.69 -6.14 -4.26
CA SER A 9 -0.70 -6.99 -5.44
C SER A 9 -2.11 -7.39 -5.88
N SER A 10 -3.02 -7.68 -4.94
CA SER A 10 -4.44 -7.99 -5.26
C SER A 10 -5.25 -6.80 -5.83
N ASN A 11 -4.76 -5.57 -5.67
CA ASN A 11 -5.37 -4.37 -6.27
C ASN A 11 -4.69 -3.96 -7.59
N ILE A 12 -3.68 -4.70 -8.06
CA ILE A 12 -3.04 -4.47 -9.35
C ILE A 12 -3.53 -5.56 -10.32
N LEU A 13 -4.39 -5.15 -11.24
CA LEU A 13 -4.98 -6.02 -12.25
C LEU A 13 -4.08 -6.07 -13.49
N LEU A 14 -4.14 -7.18 -14.23
CA LEU A 14 -3.47 -7.31 -15.53
C LEU A 14 -4.52 -7.24 -16.64
N ASP A 15 -4.26 -6.43 -17.65
CA ASP A 15 -5.08 -6.43 -18.87
C ASP A 15 -4.62 -7.51 -19.87
N ALA A 16 -5.29 -7.57 -21.03
CA ALA A 16 -5.03 -8.56 -22.07
C ALA A 16 -3.59 -8.47 -22.64
N GLU A 17 -2.93 -7.32 -22.49
CA GLU A 17 -1.55 -7.09 -22.92
C GLU A 17 -0.54 -7.24 -21.77
N MET A 18 -0.94 -7.84 -20.64
CA MET A 18 -0.12 -8.02 -19.44
C MET A 18 0.38 -6.70 -18.82
N ARG A 19 -0.37 -5.61 -18.99
CA ARG A 19 -0.05 -4.32 -18.36
C ARG A 19 -0.74 -4.23 -17.01
N GLY A 20 0.03 -3.84 -15.99
CA GLY A 20 -0.49 -3.56 -14.66
C GLY A 20 -1.39 -2.33 -14.65
N ARG A 21 -2.58 -2.48 -14.05
CA ARG A 21 -3.56 -1.41 -13.81
C ARG A 21 -3.94 -1.41 -12.34
N LEU A 22 -3.73 -0.27 -11.70
CA LEU A 22 -4.14 -0.10 -10.30
C LEU A 22 -5.66 0.07 -10.22
N GLY A 23 -6.30 -0.73 -9.38
CA GLY A 23 -7.72 -0.71 -9.09
C GLY A 23 -8.01 -0.50 -7.60
N ASP A 24 -9.29 -0.53 -7.24
CA ASP A 24 -9.80 -0.33 -5.88
C ASP A 24 -9.38 1.00 -5.20
N PHE A 25 -9.99 2.08 -5.68
CA PHE A 25 -9.83 3.42 -5.12
C PHE A 25 -10.75 3.68 -3.92
N GLY A 26 -11.33 2.66 -3.28
CA GLY A 26 -12.28 2.81 -2.17
C GLY A 26 -11.71 3.53 -0.95
N LEU A 27 -10.38 3.50 -0.79
CA LEU A 27 -9.66 4.21 0.27
C LEU A 27 -8.93 5.46 -0.21
N ALA A 28 -8.97 5.76 -1.51
CA ALA A 28 -8.22 6.87 -2.09
C ALA A 28 -8.71 8.22 -1.57
N LYS A 29 -7.79 9.17 -1.41
CA LYS A 29 -8.08 10.51 -0.92
C LYS A 29 -7.43 11.57 -1.78
N LEU A 30 -8.20 12.60 -2.12
CA LEU A 30 -7.74 13.80 -2.80
C LEU A 30 -7.34 14.85 -1.76
N TYR A 31 -6.13 15.38 -1.89
CA TYR A 31 -5.62 16.50 -1.11
C TYR A 31 -5.44 17.71 -2.03
N GLN A 32 -5.95 18.86 -1.64
CA GLN A 32 -5.74 20.11 -2.38
C GLN A 32 -4.31 20.65 -2.19
N HIS A 33 -3.88 21.52 -3.10
CA HIS A 33 -2.54 22.10 -3.03
C HIS A 33 -2.43 23.00 -1.79
N GLY A 34 -1.47 22.70 -0.90
CA GLY A 34 -1.32 23.37 0.40
C GLY A 34 -2.09 22.74 1.57
N GLU A 35 -2.89 21.70 1.31
CA GLU A 35 -3.58 20.96 2.35
C GLU A 35 -2.61 20.00 3.04
N VAL A 36 -2.39 20.17 4.33
CA VAL A 36 -1.56 19.24 5.13
C VAL A 36 -2.33 17.92 5.24
N PRO A 37 -1.71 16.76 4.97
CA PRO A 37 -2.38 15.48 5.15
C PRO A 37 -2.81 15.31 6.61
N ASN A 38 -4.10 15.55 6.88
CA ASN A 38 -4.66 15.43 8.21
C ASN A 38 -4.53 13.98 8.72
N THR A 39 -4.30 13.83 10.02
CA THR A 39 -4.37 12.54 10.72
C THR A 39 -5.72 11.91 10.42
N THR A 40 -5.71 10.75 9.79
CA THR A 40 -6.93 9.98 9.49
C THR A 40 -6.94 8.68 10.27
N ARG A 41 -8.05 7.96 10.26
CA ARG A 41 -8.06 6.57 10.74
C ARG A 41 -7.00 5.76 9.99
N VAL A 42 -6.23 4.95 10.70
CA VAL A 42 -5.31 3.97 10.09
C VAL A 42 -6.16 3.01 9.26
N VAL A 43 -5.92 2.99 7.96
CA VAL A 43 -6.58 2.10 6.98
C VAL A 43 -5.53 1.67 5.96
N GLY A 44 -5.75 0.50 5.37
CA GLY A 44 -4.85 -0.15 4.43
C GLY A 44 -4.54 -1.58 4.87
N THR A 45 -3.85 -2.32 4.01
CA THR A 45 -3.57 -3.75 4.23
C THR A 45 -2.27 -3.95 5.01
N LEU A 46 -2.35 -4.68 6.14
CA LEU A 46 -1.19 -5.04 6.96
C LEU A 46 -0.13 -5.76 6.11
N GLY A 47 1.14 -5.33 6.23
CA GLY A 47 2.26 -5.81 5.41
C GLY A 47 2.65 -4.89 4.27
N TYR A 48 1.70 -4.09 3.79
CA TYR A 48 1.94 -3.07 2.75
C TYR A 48 1.99 -1.66 3.35
N LEU A 49 1.56 -1.49 4.59
CA LEU A 49 1.53 -0.20 5.28
C LEU A 49 2.93 0.33 5.58
N ALA A 50 3.16 1.59 5.21
CA ALA A 50 4.35 2.32 5.58
C ALA A 50 4.43 2.52 7.11
N PRO A 51 5.63 2.48 7.72
CA PRO A 51 5.78 2.55 9.18
C PRO A 51 5.25 3.86 9.78
N GLU A 52 5.33 4.97 9.05
CA GLU A 52 4.78 6.27 9.45
C GLU A 52 3.25 6.29 9.50
N LEU A 53 2.56 5.42 8.75
CA LEU A 53 1.11 5.27 8.85
C LEU A 53 0.68 4.58 10.14
N ALA A 54 1.54 3.76 10.73
CA ALA A 54 1.28 3.12 12.01
C ALA A 54 1.39 4.09 13.20
N THR A 55 2.19 5.16 13.07
CA THR A 55 2.47 6.12 14.15
C THR A 55 1.71 7.44 13.99
N MET A 56 1.69 7.98 12.77
CA MET A 56 1.15 9.31 12.46
C MET A 56 -0.21 9.24 11.76
N ALA A 57 -0.64 8.07 11.27
CA ALA A 57 -1.90 7.85 10.56
C ALA A 57 -2.20 8.90 9.46
N SER A 58 -1.15 9.47 8.89
CA SER A 58 -1.17 10.56 7.91
C SER A 58 -0.67 10.01 6.57
N PRO A 59 -1.58 9.71 5.60
CA PRO A 59 -1.19 9.14 4.32
C PRO A 59 -0.60 10.18 3.39
N THR A 60 0.46 9.79 2.68
CA THR A 60 1.17 10.63 1.72
C THR A 60 1.48 9.86 0.45
N ALA A 61 1.90 10.56 -0.61
CA ALA A 61 2.42 9.88 -1.81
C ALA A 61 3.64 9.00 -1.48
N ALA A 62 4.47 9.38 -0.49
CA ALA A 62 5.60 8.54 -0.07
C ALA A 62 5.13 7.21 0.56
N SER A 63 4.02 7.23 1.30
CA SER A 63 3.44 6.00 1.85
C SER A 63 2.91 5.05 0.75
N ASP A 64 2.35 5.58 -0.34
CA ASP A 64 1.97 4.78 -1.51
C ASP A 64 3.21 4.18 -2.22
N VAL A 65 4.30 4.95 -2.32
CA VAL A 65 5.57 4.47 -2.89
C VAL A 65 6.14 3.33 -2.05
N TYR A 66 6.07 3.42 -0.72
CA TYR A 66 6.47 2.33 0.17
C TYR A 66 5.65 1.05 -0.10
N SER A 67 4.33 1.16 -0.13
CA SER A 67 3.43 0.04 -0.41
C SER A 67 3.71 -0.60 -1.77
N PHE A 68 4.02 0.22 -2.79
CA PHE A 68 4.45 -0.29 -4.09
C PHE A 68 5.80 -1.03 -4.03
N GLY A 69 6.75 -0.54 -3.23
CA GLY A 69 8.02 -1.24 -2.97
C GLY A 69 7.80 -2.64 -2.38
N VAL A 70 6.84 -2.78 -1.46
CA VAL A 70 6.45 -4.09 -0.92
C VAL A 70 5.90 -5.01 -2.01
N VAL A 71 5.08 -4.50 -2.94
CA VAL A 71 4.60 -5.28 -4.10
C VAL A 71 5.77 -5.77 -4.96
N LEU A 72 6.77 -4.93 -5.22
CA LEU A 72 7.95 -5.33 -5.98
C LEU A 72 8.72 -6.44 -5.28
N LEU A 73 8.87 -6.38 -3.96
CA LEU A 73 9.50 -7.42 -3.16
C LEU A 73 8.71 -8.73 -3.21
N GLU A 74 7.37 -8.67 -3.06
CA GLU A 74 6.49 -9.83 -3.19
C GLU A 74 6.66 -10.52 -4.55
N VAL A 75 6.70 -9.74 -5.64
CA VAL A 75 6.92 -10.25 -7.00
C VAL A 75 8.32 -10.86 -7.15
N ALA A 76 9.35 -10.19 -6.64
CA ALA A 76 10.73 -10.66 -6.76
C ALA A 76 10.99 -11.93 -5.93
N CYS A 77 10.36 -12.05 -4.76
CA CYS A 77 10.53 -13.18 -3.86
C CYS A 77 9.54 -14.32 -4.11
N GLY A 78 8.45 -14.09 -4.83
CA GLY A 78 7.38 -15.07 -5.06
C GLY A 78 6.65 -15.52 -3.79
N ARG A 79 6.72 -14.72 -2.73
CA ARG A 79 6.19 -15.02 -1.38
C ARG A 79 5.44 -13.80 -0.83
N LYS A 80 4.49 -14.02 0.08
CA LYS A 80 3.68 -12.92 0.63
C LYS A 80 4.54 -12.03 1.54
N PRO A 81 4.31 -10.70 1.58
CA PRO A 81 5.08 -9.79 2.42
C PRO A 81 5.10 -10.16 3.89
N ILE A 82 3.98 -10.69 4.38
CA ILE A 82 3.87 -11.30 5.70
C ILE A 82 3.33 -12.71 5.55
N GLU A 83 4.08 -13.66 6.07
CA GLU A 83 3.59 -15.02 6.32
C GLU A 83 3.47 -15.23 7.83
N MET A 84 2.25 -15.58 8.27
CA MET A 84 1.98 -15.99 9.64
C MET A 84 2.24 -17.49 9.77
N GLU A 85 3.49 -17.89 9.95
CA GLU A 85 3.82 -19.28 10.29
C GLU A 85 3.95 -19.43 11.81
N ALA A 86 3.11 -20.29 12.40
CA ALA A 86 3.20 -20.73 13.80
C ALA A 86 3.43 -19.59 14.83
N GLY A 87 2.72 -18.46 14.68
CA GLY A 87 2.79 -17.33 15.61
C GLY A 87 4.03 -16.42 15.45
N ARG A 88 4.85 -16.61 14.42
CA ARG A 88 6.01 -15.76 14.13
C ARG A 88 5.79 -15.01 12.82
N MET A 89 5.87 -13.68 12.88
CA MET A 89 5.78 -12.81 11.71
C MET A 89 7.11 -12.87 10.97
N ARG A 90 7.13 -13.51 9.80
CA ARG A 90 8.29 -13.49 8.90
C ARG A 90 7.99 -12.56 7.74
N TRP A 91 8.91 -11.63 7.53
CA TRP A 91 9.02 -10.88 6.29
C TRP A 91 9.71 -11.76 5.25
N CYS A 92 9.34 -11.60 3.99
CA CYS A 92 10.08 -12.18 2.87
C CYS A 92 11.57 -11.89 2.96
#